data_AF-A0A920HLF6-F1
#
_entry.id   AF-A0A920HLF6-F1
#
_cell.length_a   1.000
_cell.length_b   1.000
_cell.length_c   1.000
_cell.angle_alpha   90.00
_cell.angle_beta   90.00
_cell.angle_gamma   90.00
#
_symmetry.space_group_name_H-M   'P 1'
#
loop_
_entity.id
_entity.type
_entity.pdbx_description
1 polymer ?
#
loop_
_entity_poly.entity_id
_entity_poly.type
_entity_poly.pdbx_seq_one_letter_code
_entity_poly.pdbx_strand_id
1 'polypeptide(L)' 'MNADLFIVVAFRKIPKEVYSIPKLGTINLHASLLPNYRGAAPINWALINNEKVTGVTTFFFNEKLIMEILFQKGSSDR' A
#
# COMPACT_ATOMS: atom_id res chain seq x y z
N MET A 1 8.17 -3.06 -22.47
CA MET A 1 8.04 -1.98 -21.45
C MET A 1 9.41 -1.77 -20.83
N ASN A 2 9.95 -0.55 -20.85
CA ASN A 2 11.23 -0.21 -20.23
C ASN A 2 10.98 0.81 -19.10
N ALA A 3 10.40 0.32 -18.00
CA ALA A 3 10.08 1.15 -16.84
C ALA A 3 11.09 0.89 -15.72
N ASP A 4 11.50 1.94 -15.05
CA ASP A 4 12.43 1.83 -13.92
C ASP A 4 11.73 1.36 -12.64
N LEU A 5 10.47 1.76 -12.42
CA LEU A 5 9.67 1.48 -11.22
C LEU A 5 8.20 1.27 -11.60
N PHE A 6 7.50 0.34 -10.94
CA PHE A 6 6.04 0.27 -10.99
C PHE A 6 5.40 0.79 -9.70
N ILE A 7 4.24 1.44 -9.85
CA ILE A 7 3.42 1.93 -8.75
C ILE A 7 2.05 1.25 -8.85
N VAL A 8 1.64 0.61 -7.77
CA VAL A 8 0.39 -0.14 -7.68
C VAL A 8 -0.55 0.57 -6.73
N VAL A 9 -1.75 0.87 -7.21
CA VAL A 9 -2.82 1.51 -6.43
C VAL A 9 -4.10 0.71 -6.63
N ALA A 10 -4.77 0.35 -5.53
CA ALA A 10 -6.08 -0.31 -5.56
C ALA A 10 -6.18 -1.58 -6.43
N PHE A 11 -5.12 -2.39 -6.50
CA PHE A 11 -5.11 -3.64 -7.27
C PHE A 11 -4.97 -4.88 -6.38
N ARG A 12 -5.79 -5.90 -6.63
CA ARG A 12 -5.95 -7.04 -5.71
C ARG A 12 -4.85 -8.10 -5.83
N LYS A 13 -4.43 -8.45 -7.04
CA LYS A 13 -3.43 -9.51 -7.26
C LYS A 13 -2.64 -9.24 -8.53
N ILE A 14 -1.32 -9.10 -8.41
CA ILE A 14 -0.41 -8.94 -9.54
C ILE A 14 0.43 -10.22 -9.65
N PRO A 15 0.52 -10.84 -10.85
CA PRO A 15 1.42 -11.97 -11.08
C PRO A 15 2.89 -11.58 -10.84
N LYS A 16 3.71 -12.52 -10.38
CA LYS A 16 5.14 -12.27 -10.11
C LYS A 16 5.88 -11.76 -11.32
N GLU A 17 5.56 -12.32 -12.47
CA GLU A 17 6.12 -11.99 -13.77
C GLU A 17 5.89 -10.53 -14.14
N VAL A 18 4.89 -9.86 -13.54
CA VAL A 18 4.58 -8.46 -13.79
C VAL A 18 5.29 -7.55 -12.77
N TYR A 19 5.14 -7.79 -11.47
CA TYR A 19 5.74 -6.88 -10.48
C TYR A 19 7.27 -7.00 -10.37
N SER A 20 7.87 -8.04 -10.96
CA SER A 20 9.32 -8.20 -11.04
C SER A 20 9.96 -7.62 -12.32
N ILE A 21 9.18 -7.03 -13.23
CA ILE A 21 9.70 -6.38 -14.46
C ILE A 21 10.59 -5.16 -14.18
N PRO A 22 10.17 -4.17 -13.37
CA PRO A 22 10.93 -2.93 -13.19
C PRO A 22 12.20 -3.14 -12.36
N LYS A 23 13.31 -2.52 -12.80
CA LYS A 23 14.64 -2.71 -12.18
C LYS A 23 14.70 -2.23 -10.72
N LEU A 24 13.97 -1.17 -10.38
CA LEU A 24 13.90 -0.61 -9.03
C LEU A 24 12.79 -1.27 -8.19
N GLY A 25 12.10 -2.27 -8.75
CA GLY A 25 11.00 -2.98 -8.10
C GLY A 25 9.64 -2.31 -8.27
N THR A 26 8.69 -2.79 -7.47
CA THR A 26 7.29 -2.34 -7.49
C THR A 26 6.92 -1.83 -6.11
N ILE A 27 6.33 -0.65 -6.03
CA ILE A 27 5.78 -0.10 -4.79
C ILE A 27 4.25 -0.17 -4.80
N ASN A 28 3.66 -0.34 -3.62
CA ASN A 28 2.22 -0.33 -3.43
C ASN A 28 1.80 0.85 -2.55
N LEU A 29 0.67 1.49 -2.88
CA LEU A 29 0.01 2.50 -2.04
C LEU A 29 -1.22 1.87 -1.38
N HIS A 30 -1.18 1.78 -0.05
CA HIS A 30 -2.28 1.29 0.78
C HIS A 30 -2.91 2.44 1.58
N ALA A 31 -4.25 2.49 1.59
CA ALA A 31 -5.01 3.59 2.18
C ALA A 31 -5.30 3.41 3.68
N SER A 32 -4.28 3.03 4.44
CA SER A 32 -4.26 3.12 5.89
C SER A 32 -2.84 3.32 6.40
N LEU A 33 -2.71 3.62 7.69
CA LEU A 33 -1.45 3.52 8.42
C LEU A 33 -1.21 2.05 8.81
N LEU A 34 -0.46 1.32 7.99
CA LEU A 34 -0.02 -0.04 8.31
C LEU A 34 0.72 -0.09 9.66
N PRO A 35 0.54 -1.17 10.45
CA PRO A 35 -0.14 -2.42 10.11
C PRO A 35 -1.67 -2.41 10.23
N ASN A 36 -2.30 -1.27 10.56
CA ASN A 36 -3.75 -1.16 10.76
C ASN A 36 -4.51 -1.31 9.44
N TYR A 37 -5.72 -1.87 9.50
CA TYR A 37 -6.62 -2.00 8.35
C TYR A 37 -5.98 -2.61 7.11
N ARG A 38 -5.17 -3.67 7.28
CA ARG A 38 -4.68 -4.47 6.16
C ARG A 38 -5.83 -5.10 5.40
N GLY A 39 -5.62 -5.34 4.10
CA GLY A 39 -6.60 -6.01 3.26
C GLY A 39 -7.57 -5.03 2.59
N ALA A 40 -8.80 -5.49 2.37
CA ALA A 40 -9.77 -4.76 1.57
C ALA A 40 -10.45 -3.62 2.35
N ALA A 41 -10.85 -2.58 1.62
CA ALA A 41 -11.67 -1.46 2.10
C ALA A 41 -11.17 -0.77 3.40
N PRO A 42 -9.87 -0.41 3.49
CA PRO A 42 -9.32 0.20 4.71
C PRO A 42 -10.01 1.51 5.12
N ILE A 43 -10.40 2.34 4.14
CA ILE A 43 -11.09 3.61 4.38
C ILE A 43 -12.45 3.36 5.03
N ASN A 44 -13.23 2.41 4.51
CA ASN A 44 -14.54 2.07 5.04
C ASN A 44 -14.45 1.60 6.48
N TRP A 45 -13.48 0.73 6.80
CA TRP A 45 -13.30 0.24 8.16
C TRP A 45 -12.86 1.33 9.14
N ALA A 46 -11.98 2.24 8.71
CA ALA A 46 -11.60 3.40 9.52
C ALA A 46 -12.83 4.27 9.86
N LEU A 47 -13.73 4.49 8.88
CA LEU A 47 -14.98 5.23 9.10
C LEU A 47 -15.94 4.48 10.03
N ILE A 48 -16.16 3.18 9.82
CA ILE A 48 -17.03 2.33 10.65
C ILE A 48 -16.57 2.35 12.11
N ASN A 49 -15.26 2.32 12.34
CA ASN A 49 -14.66 2.35 13.67
C ASN A 49 -14.52 3.76 14.24
N ASN A 50 -14.98 4.79 13.52
CA ASN A 50 -14.93 6.19 13.93
C ASN A 50 -13.50 6.67 14.26
N GLU A 51 -12.51 6.16 13.51
CA GLU A 51 -11.11 6.54 13.64
C GLU A 51 -10.92 8.04 13.42
N LYS A 52 -10.13 8.69 14.27
CA LYS A 52 -9.84 10.13 14.15
C LYS A 52 -8.60 10.43 13.33
N VAL A 53 -7.79 9.40 13.10
CA VAL A 53 -6.56 9.47 12.31
C VAL A 53 -6.50 8.22 11.46
N THR A 54 -6.37 8.42 10.15
CA THR A 54 -5.97 7.36 9.22
C THR A 54 -4.88 7.92 8.31
N GLY A 55 -4.62 7.32 7.16
CA GLY A 55 -3.61 7.84 6.26
C GLY A 55 -3.28 6.91 5.12
N VAL A 56 -2.08 7.08 4.59
CA VAL A 56 -1.55 6.26 3.51
C VAL A 56 -0.19 5.69 3.88
N THR A 57 0.09 4.50 3.38
CA THR A 57 1.39 3.83 3.49
C THR A 57 1.86 3.42 2.10
N THR A 58 3.12 3.72 1.79
CA THR A 58 3.81 3.19 0.62
C THR A 58 4.91 2.24 1.06
N PHE A 59 4.99 1.07 0.43
CA PHE A 59 5.95 0.02 0.74
C PHE A 59 6.34 -0.77 -0.52
N PHE A 60 7.50 -1.43 -0.49
CA PHE A 60 7.89 -2.33 -1.57
C PHE A 60 7.05 -3.60 -1.58
N PHE A 61 6.61 -3.99 -2.78
CA PHE A 61 5.96 -5.27 -3.01
C PHE A 61 6.98 -6.39 -2.82
N ASN A 62 6.71 -7.33 -1.92
CA ASN A 62 7.55 -8.50 -1.71
C ASN A 62 6.73 -9.78 -1.52
N GLU A 63 7.38 -10.92 -1.72
CA GLU A 63 6.76 -12.25 -1.51
C GLU A 63 6.62 -12.61 -0.03
N LYS A 64 7.41 -11.97 0.83
CA LYS A 64 7.40 -12.21 2.28
C LYS A 64 6.38 -11.29 2.94
N LEU A 65 5.69 -11.75 3.98
CA LEU A 65 4.68 -10.98 4.72
C LEU A 65 5.23 -9.72 5.46
N ILE A 66 6.50 -9.35 5.24
CA ILE A 66 7.19 -8.27 5.94
C ILE A 66 7.15 -7.03 5.04
N MET A 67 6.24 -6.11 5.28
CA MET A 67 6.16 -4.87 4.47
C MET A 67 7.29 -3.93 4.87
N GLU A 68 8.26 -3.72 3.99
CA GLU A 68 9.28 -2.67 4.16
C GLU A 68 8.64 -1.31 3.83
N ILE A 69 8.20 -0.62 4.88
CA ILE A 69 7.56 0.69 4.78
C ILE A 69 8.59 1.71 4.30
N LEU A 70 8.29 2.35 3.17
CA LEU A 70 9.07 3.46 2.64
C LEU A 70 8.59 4.79 3.21
N PHE A 71 7.28 4.93 3.36
CA PHE A 71 6.68 6.17 3.82
C PHE A 71 5.28 5.93 4.41
N GLN A 72 4.96 6.69 5.46
CA GLN A 72 3.61 6.81 5.99
C GLN A 72 3.26 8.27 6.25
N LYS A 73 2.03 8.65 5.92
CA LYS A 73 1.48 9.95 6.27
C LYS A 73 0.10 9.79 6.87
N GLY A 74 -0.02 10.21 8.13
CA GLY A 74 -1.31 10.37 8.79
C GLY A 74 -2.03 11.62 8.31
N SER A 75 -3.35 11.51 8.25
CA SER A 75 -4.30 12.61 8.08
C SER A 75 -5.37 12.47 9.17
N SER A 76 -5.64 13.56 9.84
CA SER A 76 -6.77 13.69 10.77
C SER A 76 -7.90 14.45 10.11
N ASP A 77 -9.12 14.22 10.59
CA ASP A 77 -10.29 15.05 10.26
C ASP A 77 -10.21 16.49 10.83
N ARG A 78 -9.00 16.98 11.13
CA ARG A 78 -8.69 18.31 11.63
C ARG A 78 -7.64 18.96 10.75
#